data_AF-A0A2T9Z1A7-F1
#
_entry.id   AF-A0A2T9Z1A7-F1
#
_cell.length_a   1.000
_cell.length_b   1.000
_cell.length_c   1.000
_cell.angle_alpha   90.00
_cell.angle_beta   90.00
_cell.angle_gamma   90.00
#
_symmetry.space_group_name_H-M   'P 1'
#
loop_
_entity.id
_entity.type
_entity.pdbx_description
1 polymer ?
#
loop_
_entity_poly.entity_id
_entity_poly.type
_entity_poly.pdbx_seq_one_letter_code
_entity_poly.pdbx_strand_id
1 'polypeptide(L)'
;MYGCSTLNIEISRKEFISDELKPITALEEAVVRPSSKITLENNFLELLSFELMEFIEDEGKKLFPLRNLMNSLLNMIDEGYGPNLISERPSDKDAILEIISKLNEILMNQEDLIYRYRETRDKIVTTQNKKLELRDKVAKSMKRAKRKGNVQ
;
A
#
# COMPACT_ATOMS: atom_id res chain seq x y z
N MET A 1 -57.08 -20.16 12.14
CA MET A 1 -55.69 -20.12 12.62
C MET A 1 -54.78 -19.78 11.45
N TYR A 2 -54.48 -18.50 11.22
CA TYR A 2 -53.41 -18.06 10.32
C TYR A 2 -52.86 -16.75 10.89
N GLY A 3 -51.69 -16.80 11.50
CA GLY A 3 -51.11 -15.63 12.14
C GLY A 3 -49.74 -15.97 12.71
N CYS A 4 -48.76 -16.26 11.87
CA CYS A 4 -47.36 -16.35 12.29
C CYS A 4 -46.36 -16.47 11.12
N SER A 5 -46.48 -15.65 10.07
CA SER A 5 -45.48 -15.64 8.99
C SER A 5 -44.97 -14.25 8.60
N THR A 6 -45.76 -13.20 8.80
CA THR A 6 -45.33 -11.81 8.55
C THR A 6 -44.39 -11.27 9.62
N LEU A 7 -44.60 -11.61 10.90
CA LEU A 7 -43.76 -11.14 12.01
C LEU A 7 -42.30 -11.63 11.90
N ASN A 8 -42.07 -12.89 11.49
CA ASN A 8 -40.72 -13.43 11.37
C ASN A 8 -39.93 -12.79 10.22
N ILE A 9 -40.61 -12.37 9.14
CA ILE A 9 -39.98 -11.67 8.01
C ILE A 9 -39.63 -10.23 8.40
N GLU A 10 -40.50 -9.56 9.16
CA GLU A 10 -40.25 -8.18 9.63
C GLU A 10 -39.16 -8.10 10.70
N ILE A 11 -39.08 -9.07 11.61
CA ILE A 11 -38.01 -9.16 12.62
C ILE A 11 -36.67 -9.42 11.93
N SER A 12 -36.62 -10.39 11.02
CA SER A 12 -35.40 -10.71 10.25
C SER A 12 -34.93 -9.53 9.38
N ARG A 13 -35.85 -8.76 8.79
CA ARG A 13 -35.51 -7.51 8.06
C ARG A 13 -35.03 -6.40 8.97
N LYS A 14 -35.62 -6.21 10.14
CA LYS A 14 -35.18 -5.18 11.11
C LYS A 14 -33.80 -5.49 11.68
N GLU A 15 -33.53 -6.76 11.98
CA GLU A 15 -32.21 -7.22 12.43
C GLU A 15 -31.16 -7.04 11.31
N PHE A 16 -31.50 -7.39 10.07
CA PHE A 16 -30.63 -7.17 8.91
C PHE A 16 -30.30 -5.69 8.69
N ILE A 17 -31.30 -4.80 8.71
CA ILE A 17 -31.09 -3.35 8.56
C ILE A 17 -30.25 -2.78 9.73
N SER A 18 -30.50 -3.26 10.95
CA SER A 18 -29.74 -2.86 12.14
C SER A 18 -28.27 -3.26 12.03
N ASP A 19 -27.98 -4.45 11.53
CA ASP A 19 -26.60 -4.94 11.36
C ASP A 19 -25.87 -4.22 10.22
N GLU A 20 -26.55 -3.88 9.12
CA GLU A 20 -25.98 -3.11 8.02
C GLU A 20 -25.54 -1.69 8.47
N LEU A 21 -26.28 -1.10 9.41
CA LEU A 21 -26.07 0.27 9.91
C LEU A 21 -25.06 0.38 11.05
N LYS A 22 -24.57 -0.75 11.60
CA LYS A 22 -23.52 -0.71 12.63
C LYS A 22 -22.25 -0.06 12.05
N PRO A 23 -21.57 0.84 12.78
CA PRO A 23 -20.28 1.36 12.34
C PRO A 23 -19.32 0.22 12.02
N ILE A 24 -18.56 0.36 10.94
CA ILE A 24 -17.46 -0.54 10.62
C ILE A 24 -16.26 -0.06 11.42
N THR A 25 -15.71 -0.92 12.26
CA THR A 25 -14.58 -0.59 13.13
C THR A 25 -13.29 -1.27 12.71
N ALA A 26 -13.37 -2.34 11.91
CA ALA A 26 -12.23 -3.07 11.36
C ALA A 26 -12.46 -3.52 9.91
N LEU A 27 -11.37 -3.82 9.18
CA LEU A 27 -11.45 -4.21 7.77
C LEU A 27 -12.13 -5.57 7.59
N GLU A 28 -11.91 -6.51 8.52
CA GLU A 28 -12.54 -7.83 8.48
C GLU A 28 -14.08 -7.73 8.53
N GLU A 29 -14.60 -6.77 9.28
CA GLU A 29 -16.04 -6.49 9.39
C GLU A 29 -16.64 -5.95 8.08
N ALA A 30 -15.84 -5.21 7.31
CA ALA A 30 -16.26 -4.66 6.03
C ALA A 30 -16.32 -5.74 4.93
N VAL A 31 -15.46 -6.76 5.01
CA VAL A 31 -15.38 -7.85 4.02
C VAL A 31 -16.58 -8.80 4.12
N VAL A 32 -17.14 -9.00 5.33
CA VAL A 32 -18.32 -9.86 5.53
C VAL A 32 -19.64 -9.20 5.15
N ARG A 33 -19.69 -7.86 5.03
CA ARG A 33 -20.90 -7.13 4.63
C ARG A 33 -20.98 -6.96 3.11
N PRO A 34 -22.04 -7.41 2.42
CA PRO A 34 -22.09 -7.41 0.95
C PRO A 34 -21.90 -6.04 0.29
N SER A 35 -22.53 -4.99 0.83
CA SER A 35 -22.47 -3.62 0.30
C SER A 35 -21.07 -2.99 0.45
N SER A 36 -20.44 -3.20 1.60
CA SER A 36 -19.07 -2.76 1.90
C SER A 36 -18.04 -3.57 1.12
N LYS A 37 -18.22 -4.89 1.01
CA LYS A 37 -17.38 -5.78 0.21
C LYS A 37 -17.30 -5.34 -1.25
N ILE A 38 -18.43 -5.08 -1.89
CA ILE A 38 -18.46 -4.58 -3.28
C ILE A 38 -17.71 -3.25 -3.40
N THR A 39 -17.83 -2.38 -2.40
CA THR A 39 -17.12 -1.10 -2.38
C THR A 39 -15.61 -1.30 -2.25
N LEU A 40 -15.17 -2.18 -1.35
CA LEU A 40 -13.76 -2.55 -1.17
C LEU A 40 -13.18 -3.18 -2.44
N GLU A 41 -13.88 -4.15 -3.04
CA GLU A 41 -13.46 -4.80 -4.29
C GLU A 41 -13.31 -3.78 -5.43
N ASN A 42 -14.21 -2.80 -5.50
CA ASN A 42 -14.13 -1.75 -6.51
C ASN A 42 -12.94 -0.80 -6.33
N ASN A 43 -12.50 -0.62 -5.08
CA ASN A 43 -11.41 0.27 -4.68
C ASN A 43 -10.13 -0.48 -4.29
N PHE A 44 -10.05 -1.79 -4.52
CA PHE A 44 -8.96 -2.63 -4.04
C PHE A 44 -7.57 -2.15 -4.47
N LEU A 45 -7.43 -1.73 -5.73
CA LEU A 45 -6.15 -1.20 -6.24
C LEU A 45 -5.73 0.10 -5.56
N GLU A 46 -6.69 0.93 -5.15
CA GLU A 46 -6.42 2.18 -4.44
C GLU A 46 -5.93 1.88 -3.01
N LEU A 47 -6.60 0.96 -2.32
CA LEU A 47 -6.16 0.46 -1.01
C LEU A 47 -4.75 -0.12 -1.06
N LEU A 48 -4.48 -0.99 -2.05
CA LEU A 48 -3.16 -1.59 -2.22
C LEU A 48 -2.08 -0.55 -2.56
N SER A 49 -2.43 0.49 -3.33
CA SER A 49 -1.49 1.60 -3.59
C SER A 49 -1.20 2.43 -2.34
N PHE A 50 -2.18 2.58 -1.45
CA PHE A 50 -2.04 3.27 -0.17
C PHE A 50 -1.17 2.48 0.80
N GLU A 51 -1.43 1.18 0.97
CA GLU A 51 -0.60 0.30 1.81
C GLU A 51 0.85 0.26 1.32
N LEU A 52 1.07 0.19 0.01
CA LEU A 52 2.42 0.28 -0.57
C LEU A 52 3.10 1.62 -0.26
N MET A 53 2.35 2.73 -0.27
CA MET A 53 2.90 4.04 0.08
C MET A 53 3.35 4.07 1.54
N GLU A 54 2.51 3.61 2.48
CA GLU A 54 2.86 3.56 3.90
C GLU A 54 4.09 2.68 4.14
N PHE A 55 4.13 1.50 3.51
CA PHE A 55 5.28 0.60 3.59
C PHE A 55 6.57 1.25 3.07
N ILE A 56 6.51 1.89 1.89
CA ILE A 56 7.66 2.60 1.30
C ILE A 56 8.17 3.73 2.21
N GLU A 57 7.27 4.47 2.85
CA GLU A 57 7.64 5.54 3.78
C GLU A 57 8.27 5.01 5.06
N ASP A 58 7.73 3.94 5.63
CA ASP A 58 8.26 3.30 6.83
C ASP A 58 9.66 2.71 6.59
N GLU A 59 9.83 1.97 5.49
CA GLU A 59 11.14 1.44 5.08
C GLU A 59 12.13 2.58 4.80
N GLY A 60 11.70 3.67 4.16
CA GLY A 60 12.52 4.85 3.95
C GLY A 60 13.03 5.48 5.26
N LYS A 61 12.19 5.51 6.30
CA LYS A 61 12.57 6.00 7.63
C LYS A 61 13.59 5.08 8.31
N LYS A 62 13.43 3.76 8.18
CA LYS A 62 14.38 2.76 8.73
C LYS A 62 15.74 2.83 8.06
N LEU A 63 15.80 3.10 6.75
CA LEU A 63 17.06 3.21 6.03
C LEU A 63 17.82 4.51 6.30
N PHE A 64 17.14 5.58 6.71
CA PHE A 64 17.76 6.89 6.89
C PHE A 64 18.95 6.89 7.88
N PRO A 65 18.86 6.30 9.08
CA PRO A 65 20.02 6.18 9.97
C PRO A 65 21.16 5.36 9.37
N LEU A 66 20.86 4.30 8.63
CA LEU A 66 21.87 3.45 7.99
C LEU A 66 22.62 4.20 6.88
N ARG A 67 21.91 5.02 6.10
CA ARG A 67 22.52 5.93 5.12
C ARG A 67 23.48 6.91 5.77
N ASN A 68 23.04 7.54 6.87
CA ASN A 68 23.87 8.51 7.58
C ASN A 68 25.12 7.84 8.14
N LEU A 69 24.98 6.67 8.76
CA LEU A 69 26.10 5.88 9.24
C LEU A 69 27.06 5.54 8.10
N MET A 70 26.54 5.07 6.96
CA MET A 70 27.37 4.69 5.82
C MET A 70 28.10 5.88 5.19
N ASN A 71 27.42 7.01 5.02
CA ASN A 71 28.04 8.25 4.55
C ASN A 71 29.14 8.73 5.50
N SER A 72 28.92 8.65 6.82
CA SER A 72 29.95 8.99 7.80
C SER A 72 31.16 8.06 7.72
N LEU A 73 30.94 6.75 7.57
CA LEU A 73 32.01 5.76 7.47
C LEU A 73 32.83 5.94 6.17
N LEU A 74 32.15 6.17 5.04
CA LEU A 74 32.81 6.42 3.76
C LEU A 74 33.61 7.73 3.79
N ASN A 75 33.04 8.81 4.33
CA ASN A 75 33.75 10.08 4.47
C ASN A 75 34.98 9.98 5.38
N MET A 76 34.90 9.23 6.50
CA MET A 76 36.06 8.98 7.36
C MET A 76 37.18 8.22 6.63
N ILE A 77 36.82 7.28 5.75
CA ILE A 77 37.80 6.56 4.93
C ILE A 77 38.48 7.53 3.94
N ASP A 78 37.68 8.34 3.24
CA ASP A 78 38.17 9.29 2.23
C ASP A 78 39.05 10.40 2.83
N GLU A 79 38.75 10.85 4.05
CA GLU A 79 39.54 11.84 4.79
C GLU A 79 40.85 11.28 5.39
N GLY A 80 41.14 9.99 5.17
CA GLY A 80 42.36 9.33 5.69
C GLY A 80 42.27 8.91 7.15
N TYR A 81 41.13 9.15 7.80
CA TYR A 81 40.75 8.70 9.14
C TYR A 81 40.21 7.26 9.14
N GLY A 82 40.62 6.43 8.19
CA GLY A 82 40.05 5.11 7.93
C GLY A 82 40.10 4.12 9.11
N PRO A 83 40.02 2.80 8.88
CA PRO A 83 39.93 1.78 9.94
C PRO A 83 41.01 1.87 11.05
N ASN A 84 42.10 2.58 10.78
CA ASN A 84 43.15 2.97 11.72
C ASN A 84 42.64 3.66 12.99
N LEU A 85 41.50 4.39 12.95
CA LEU A 85 40.90 4.98 14.15
C LEU A 85 40.21 3.95 15.07
N ILE A 86 39.86 2.78 14.53
CA ILE A 86 39.11 1.74 15.23
C ILE A 86 40.05 0.62 15.71
N SER A 87 41.03 0.23 14.91
CA SER A 87 42.08 -0.71 15.32
C SER A 87 43.38 -0.50 14.53
N GLU A 88 44.52 -0.60 15.23
CA GLU A 88 45.85 -0.56 14.61
C GLU A 88 46.25 -1.90 13.99
N ARG A 89 45.57 -3.00 14.36
CA ARG A 89 45.90 -4.36 13.89
C ARG A 89 45.42 -4.58 12.45
N PRO A 90 46.28 -5.04 11.51
CA PRO A 90 45.91 -5.25 10.11
C PRO A 90 44.69 -6.16 9.91
N SER A 91 44.59 -7.27 10.65
CA SER A 91 43.46 -8.22 10.57
C SER A 91 42.10 -7.59 10.87
N ASP A 92 42.07 -6.64 11.80
CA ASP A 92 40.83 -5.99 12.23
C ASP A 92 40.41 -4.95 11.19
N LYS A 93 41.36 -4.32 10.51
CA LYS A 93 41.09 -3.35 9.44
C LYS A 93 40.42 -4.02 8.24
N ASP A 94 40.91 -5.18 7.83
CA ASP A 94 40.31 -5.95 6.74
C ASP A 94 38.88 -6.38 7.10
N ALA A 95 38.66 -6.86 8.33
CA ALA A 95 37.33 -7.21 8.83
C ALA A 95 36.38 -6.00 8.87
N ILE A 96 36.85 -4.82 9.27
CA ILE A 96 36.05 -3.58 9.29
C ILE A 96 35.66 -3.17 7.86
N LEU A 97 36.60 -3.21 6.91
CA LEU A 97 36.31 -2.89 5.51
C LEU A 97 35.32 -3.89 4.90
N GLU A 98 35.43 -5.17 5.25
CA GLU A 98 34.47 -6.19 4.84
C GLU A 98 33.07 -5.91 5.39
N ILE A 99 32.95 -5.51 6.66
CA ILE A 99 31.68 -5.12 7.29
C ILE A 99 31.08 -3.91 6.58
N ILE A 100 31.88 -2.88 6.30
CA ILE A 100 31.44 -1.67 5.58
C ILE A 100 30.92 -2.04 4.19
N SER A 101 31.66 -2.88 3.46
CA SER A 101 31.26 -3.37 2.14
C SER A 101 29.91 -4.11 2.19
N LYS A 102 29.74 -5.03 3.14
CA LYS A 102 28.47 -5.77 3.34
C LYS A 102 27.31 -4.87 3.72
N LEU A 103 27.54 -3.88 4.59
CA LEU A 103 26.50 -2.91 4.95
C LEU A 103 26.09 -2.07 3.75
N ASN A 104 27.04 -1.66 2.91
CA ASN A 104 26.75 -0.93 1.69
C ASN A 104 25.95 -1.78 0.69
N GLU A 105 26.29 -3.05 0.51
CA GLU A 105 25.53 -3.98 -0.33
C GLU A 105 24.08 -4.14 0.15
N ILE A 106 23.89 -4.35 1.46
CA ILE A 106 22.55 -4.45 2.07
C ILE A 106 21.77 -3.16 1.82
N LEU A 107 22.40 -1.99 2.02
CA LEU A 107 21.75 -0.71 1.81
C LEU A 107 21.33 -0.52 0.35
N MET A 108 22.20 -0.80 -0.61
CA MET A 108 21.88 -0.74 -2.04
C MET A 108 20.72 -1.68 -2.41
N ASN A 109 20.72 -2.90 -1.89
CA ASN A 109 19.66 -3.87 -2.15
C ASN A 109 18.30 -3.39 -1.61
N GLN A 110 18.28 -2.79 -0.41
CA GLN A 110 17.06 -2.23 0.18
C GLN A 110 16.56 -1.02 -0.60
N GLU A 111 17.46 -0.17 -1.10
CA GLU A 111 17.10 0.96 -1.95
C GLU A 111 16.49 0.55 -3.28
N ASP A 112 17.10 -0.44 -3.96
CA ASP A 112 16.56 -1.02 -5.20
C ASP A 112 15.17 -1.63 -4.96
N LEU A 113 14.98 -2.33 -3.83
CA LEU A 113 13.69 -2.89 -3.46
C LEU A 113 12.63 -1.79 -3.27
N ILE A 114 12.95 -0.73 -2.52
CA ILE A 114 12.06 0.43 -2.35
C ILE A 114 11.74 1.08 -3.70
N TYR A 115 12.73 1.23 -4.57
CA TYR A 115 12.54 1.77 -5.92
C TYR A 115 11.53 0.93 -6.72
N ARG A 116 11.67 -0.41 -6.71
CA ARG A 116 10.75 -1.33 -7.39
C ARG A 116 9.33 -1.26 -6.82
N TYR A 117 9.19 -1.08 -5.51
CA TYR A 117 7.88 -0.88 -4.88
C TYR A 117 7.24 0.44 -5.32
N ARG A 118 8.02 1.54 -5.40
CA ARG A 118 7.54 2.83 -5.93
C ARG A 118 7.04 2.70 -7.36
N GLU A 119 7.82 2.06 -8.24
CA GLU A 119 7.39 1.80 -9.61
C GLU A 119 6.08 1.00 -9.67
N THR A 120 5.97 -0.04 -8.84
CA THR A 120 4.76 -0.87 -8.77
C THR A 120 3.56 -0.05 -8.34
N ARG A 121 3.69 0.74 -7.29
CA ARG A 121 2.65 1.67 -6.82
C ARG A 121 2.22 2.63 -7.93
N ASP A 122 3.16 3.23 -8.65
CA ASP A 122 2.85 4.21 -9.70
C ASP A 122 2.10 3.56 -10.89
N LYS A 123 2.45 2.30 -11.23
CA LYS A 123 1.71 1.49 -12.22
C LYS A 123 0.27 1.22 -11.76
N ILE A 124 0.08 0.92 -10.47
CA ILE A 124 -1.26 0.69 -9.89
C ILE A 124 -2.10 1.97 -9.93
N VAL A 125 -1.56 3.10 -9.47
CA VAL A 125 -2.22 4.41 -9.50
C VAL A 125 -2.61 4.79 -10.93
N THR A 126 -1.70 4.60 -11.89
CA THR A 126 -1.96 4.85 -13.31
C THR A 126 -3.11 3.99 -13.83
N THR A 127 -3.15 2.71 -13.44
CA THR A 127 -4.21 1.77 -13.82
C THR A 127 -5.55 2.18 -13.22
N GLN A 128 -5.56 2.63 -11.97
CA GLN A 128 -6.76 3.11 -11.28
C GLN A 128 -7.32 4.38 -11.96
N ASN A 129 -6.46 5.32 -12.32
CA ASN A 129 -6.86 6.52 -13.06
C ASN A 129 -7.48 6.17 -14.43
N LYS A 130 -6.85 5.24 -15.18
CA LYS A 130 -7.40 4.75 -16.45
C LYS A 130 -8.76 4.07 -16.29
N LYS A 131 -8.94 3.28 -15.21
CA LYS A 131 -10.22 2.63 -14.87
C LYS A 131 -11.31 3.68 -14.62
N LEU A 132 -11.01 4.72 -13.85
CA LEU A 132 -11.94 5.83 -13.57
C LEU A 132 -12.33 6.57 -14.86
N GLU A 133 -11.36 6.92 -15.70
CA GLU A 133 -11.63 7.57 -16.99
C GLU A 133 -12.52 6.71 -17.90
N LEU A 134 -12.27 5.40 -17.96
CA LEU A 134 -13.06 4.48 -18.76
C LEU A 134 -14.50 4.39 -18.23
N ARG A 135 -14.67 4.30 -16.91
CA ARG A 135 -15.99 4.30 -16.26
C ARG A 135 -16.79 5.55 -16.61
N ASP A 136 -16.14 6.72 -16.59
CA ASP A 136 -16.78 7.99 -16.96
C ASP A 136 -17.16 8.04 -18.44
N LYS A 137 -16.29 7.56 -19.33
CA LYS A 137 -16.58 7.44 -20.76
C LYS A 137 -17.79 6.53 -21.01
N VAL A 138 -17.84 5.38 -20.35
CA VAL A 138 -18.97 4.43 -20.44
C VAL A 138 -20.25 5.08 -19.93
N ALA A 139 -20.23 5.74 -18.77
CA ALA A 139 -21.40 6.41 -18.20
C ALA A 139 -21.93 7.52 -19.13
N LYS A 140 -21.03 8.31 -19.75
CA LYS A 140 -21.39 9.33 -20.75
C LYS A 140 -22.04 8.69 -21.99
N SER A 141 -21.48 7.59 -22.49
CA SER A 141 -22.03 6.86 -23.64
C SER A 141 -23.41 6.25 -23.36
N MET A 142 -23.61 5.65 -22.18
CA MET A 142 -24.92 5.13 -21.76
C MET A 142 -25.99 6.23 -21.66
N LYS A 143 -25.64 7.40 -21.10
CA LYS A 143 -26.55 8.55 -21.04
C LYS A 143 -26.95 9.02 -22.44
N ARG A 144 -26.01 9.04 -23.39
CA ARG A 144 -26.28 9.40 -24.80
C ARG A 144 -27.18 8.36 -25.49
N ALA A 145 -26.95 7.07 -25.25
CA ALA A 145 -27.76 5.99 -25.82
C ALA A 145 -29.22 6.04 -25.30
N LYS A 146 -29.42 6.23 -23.99
CA LYS A 146 -30.77 6.40 -23.40
C LYS A 146 -31.52 7.59 -24.00
N ARG A 147 -30.85 8.70 -24.28
CA ARG A 147 -31.46 9.88 -24.91
C ARG A 147 -31.89 9.63 -26.36
N LYS A 148 -31.17 8.78 -27.12
CA LYS A 148 -31.55 8.44 -28.50
C LYS A 148 -32.68 7.41 -28.57
N GLY A 149 -32.82 6.53 -27.57
CA GLY A 149 -33.91 5.55 -27.49
C GLY A 149 -35.27 6.13 -27.05
N ASN A 150 -35.28 7.29 -26.38
CA ASN A 150 -36.51 8.00 -25.97
C ASN A 150 -37.07 8.95 -27.04
N VAL A 151 -36.53 8.91 -28.26
CA VAL A 151 -37.09 9.59 -29.43
C VAL A 151 -37.82 8.55 -30.27
N GLN A 152 -38.96 8.08 -29.77
CA GLN A 152 -39.95 7.29 -30.50
C GLN A 152 -41.34 7.75 -30.08
#